data_AF-A0A497TG42-F1
#
_entry.id   AF-A0A497TG42-F1
#
_cell.length_a   1.000
_cell.length_b   1.000
_cell.length_c   1.000
_cell.angle_alpha   90.00
_cell.angle_beta   90.00
_cell.angle_gamma   90.00
#
_symmetry.space_group_name_H-M   'P 1'
#
loop_
_entity.id
_entity.type
_entity.pdbx_description
1 polymer ?
#
loop_
_entity_poly.entity_id
_entity_poly.type
_entity_poly.pdbx_seq_one_letter_code
_entity_poly.pdbx_strand_id
1 'polypeptide(L)'
;MESEGKEKHIRNTLSVCPECLKLLSAEVFERDGKVWIRKSCPEHGKFEDLYWGSYEMYKRAEKFARDGRGLKNPQIEKENPVCPFDCGLCKKHKSHTALANIAVTNRCDLTCWYCFYFAKRMGYVYEPTLGMIREMLSKLRSERPVPCNAVQLTGGNPELREDLIEIIKMCKEEGFDHVQLNINGTY
;
A
#
# COMPACT_ATOMS: atom_id res chain seq x y z
N MET A 1 20.90 -20.82 30.23
CA MET A 1 19.50 -20.50 30.54
C MET A 1 19.36 -19.01 30.36
N GLU A 2 19.04 -18.58 29.15
CA GLU A 2 18.72 -17.18 28.88
C GLU A 2 17.46 -16.85 29.68
N SER A 3 17.52 -15.82 30.51
CA SER A 3 16.36 -15.33 31.24
C SER A 3 15.30 -14.93 30.22
N GLU A 4 14.22 -15.68 30.12
CA GLU A 4 13.03 -15.24 29.39
C GLU A 4 12.60 -13.91 30.02
N GLY A 5 12.95 -12.81 29.36
CA GLY A 5 12.51 -11.47 29.74
C GLY A 5 10.98 -11.49 29.86
N LYS A 6 10.44 -10.83 30.89
CA LYS A 6 8.99 -10.81 31.11
C LYS A 6 8.28 -10.35 29.84
N GLU A 7 7.53 -11.25 29.23
CA GLU A 7 6.71 -10.92 28.07
C GLU A 7 5.39 -10.30 28.52
N LYS A 8 5.00 -9.22 27.85
CA LYS A 8 3.72 -8.56 28.10
C LYS A 8 2.87 -8.57 26.84
N HIS A 9 1.76 -9.31 26.88
CA HIS A 9 0.77 -9.29 25.81
C HIS A 9 0.26 -7.87 25.53
N ILE A 10 0.16 -7.49 24.25
CA ILE A 10 -0.42 -6.21 23.82
C ILE A 10 -1.77 -6.44 23.14
N ARG A 11 -1.81 -7.26 22.09
CA ARG A 11 -3.04 -7.56 21.34
C ARG A 11 -2.88 -8.78 20.44
N ASN A 12 -4.00 -9.34 20.00
CA ASN A 12 -4.04 -10.28 18.89
C ASN A 12 -4.35 -9.56 17.57
N THR A 13 -3.83 -10.09 16.47
CA THR A 13 -4.05 -9.60 15.11
C THR A 13 -3.98 -10.76 14.12
N LEU A 14 -4.11 -10.47 12.83
CA LEU A 14 -3.89 -11.43 11.76
C LEU A 14 -2.57 -11.12 11.05
N SER A 15 -1.90 -12.16 10.57
CA SER A 15 -0.69 -12.06 9.75
C SER A 15 -0.72 -13.15 8.68
N VAL A 16 0.25 -13.15 7.78
CA VAL A 16 0.43 -14.20 6.77
C VAL A 16 1.67 -15.03 7.05
N CYS A 17 1.64 -16.32 6.73
CA CYS A 17 2.84 -17.15 6.69
C CYS A 17 3.81 -16.57 5.65
N PRO A 18 5.10 -16.39 5.96
CA PRO A 18 6.06 -15.85 4.99
C PRO A 18 6.35 -16.80 3.82
N GLU A 19 6.00 -18.09 3.94
CA GLU A 19 6.23 -19.10 2.90
C GLU A 19 4.98 -19.36 2.06
N CYS A 20 3.91 -19.86 2.67
CA CYS A 20 2.68 -20.22 1.92
C CYS A 20 1.60 -19.12 1.90
N LEU A 21 1.86 -17.94 2.48
CA LEU A 21 0.93 -16.80 2.54
C LEU A 21 -0.41 -17.06 3.25
N LYS A 22 -0.62 -18.25 3.84
CA LYS A 22 -1.82 -18.59 4.63
C LYS A 22 -2.06 -17.55 5.73
N LEU A 23 -3.33 -17.16 5.90
CA LEU A 23 -3.77 -16.24 6.94
C LEU A 23 -3.74 -16.93 8.31
N LEU A 24 -3.06 -16.34 9.29
CA LEU A 24 -2.81 -16.89 10.62
C LEU A 24 -3.17 -15.87 11.70
N SER A 25 -3.61 -16.37 12.85
CA SER A 25 -3.64 -15.56 14.07
C SER A 25 -2.20 -15.26 14.51
N ALA A 26 -1.98 -14.02 14.93
CA ALA A 26 -0.70 -13.55 15.41
C ALA A 26 -0.88 -12.78 16.73
N GLU A 27 0.07 -12.95 17.63
CA GLU A 27 0.15 -12.23 18.89
C GLU A 27 1.19 -11.12 18.79
N VAL A 28 0.82 -9.91 19.21
CA VAL A 28 1.73 -8.79 19.39
C VAL A 28 2.00 -8.63 20.89
N PHE A 29 3.26 -8.60 21.28
CA PHE A 29 3.69 -8.56 22.67
C PHE A 29 4.95 -7.70 22.84
N GLU A 30 5.21 -7.27 24.06
CA GLU A 30 6.42 -6.57 24.45
C GLU A 30 7.41 -7.53 25.11
N ARG A 31 8.69 -7.39 24.75
CA ARG A 31 9.82 -8.10 25.36
C ARG A 31 11.07 -7.23 25.21
N ASP A 32 11.77 -6.99 26.32
CA ASP A 32 13.01 -6.22 26.42
C ASP A 32 12.89 -4.79 25.83
N GLY A 33 11.78 -4.10 26.11
CA GLY A 33 11.53 -2.73 25.65
C GLY A 33 11.22 -2.63 24.15
N LYS A 34 11.01 -3.75 23.46
CA LYS A 34 10.68 -3.84 22.04
C LYS A 34 9.33 -4.52 21.84
N VAL A 35 8.69 -4.24 20.72
CA VAL A 35 7.45 -4.91 20.33
C VAL A 35 7.76 -5.99 19.31
N TRP A 36 7.27 -7.19 19.58
CA TRP A 36 7.43 -8.38 18.77
C TRP A 36 6.07 -8.86 18.27
N ILE A 37 6.07 -9.58 17.16
CA ILE A 37 4.90 -10.27 16.65
C ILE A 37 5.26 -11.74 16.42
N ARG A 38 4.43 -12.66 16.91
CA ARG A 38 4.60 -14.10 16.69
C ARG A 38 3.36 -14.76 16.10
N LYS A 39 3.58 -15.80 15.30
CA LYS A 39 2.55 -16.58 14.60
C LYS A 39 3.02 -18.01 14.43
N SER A 40 2.07 -18.94 14.27
CA SER A 40 2.37 -20.36 14.04
C SER A 40 1.65 -20.84 12.80
N CYS A 41 2.40 -21.28 11.79
CA CYS A 41 1.89 -21.97 10.61
C CYS A 41 1.88 -23.48 10.89
N PRO A 42 0.78 -24.21 10.60
CA PRO A 42 0.75 -25.66 10.73
C PRO A 42 1.77 -26.40 9.86
N GLU A 43 2.19 -25.78 8.74
CA GLU A 43 3.10 -26.38 7.75
C GLU A 43 4.55 -25.91 7.95
N HIS A 44 4.76 -24.63 8.24
CA HIS A 44 6.10 -24.01 8.25
C HIS A 44 6.60 -23.63 9.65
N GLY A 45 5.86 -23.97 10.71
CA GLY A 45 6.29 -23.76 12.10
C GLY A 45 6.05 -22.35 12.64
N LYS A 46 6.83 -21.98 13.67
CA LYS A 46 6.68 -20.70 14.40
C LYS A 46 7.57 -19.62 13.77
N PHE A 47 7.01 -18.42 13.67
CA PHE A 47 7.71 -17.23 13.24
C PHE A 47 7.58 -16.17 14.32
N GLU A 48 8.67 -15.47 14.60
CA GLU A 48 8.72 -14.34 15.52
C GLU A 48 9.58 -13.24 14.90
N ASP A 49 9.01 -12.06 14.75
CA ASP A 49 9.62 -10.93 14.06
C ASP A 49 9.59 -9.69 14.95
N LEU A 50 10.61 -8.83 14.82
CA LEU A 50 10.60 -7.50 15.42
C LEU A 50 9.52 -6.65 14.76
N TYR A 51 8.51 -6.24 15.53
CA TYR A 51 7.39 -5.42 15.04
C TYR A 51 7.65 -3.93 15.21
N TRP A 52 8.28 -3.52 16.32
CA TRP A 52 8.72 -2.14 16.57
C TRP A 52 9.90 -2.12 17.54
N GLY A 53 10.98 -1.42 17.21
CA GLY A 53 12.21 -1.38 18.01
C GLY A 53 12.15 -0.67 19.36
N SER A 54 10.99 -0.11 19.76
CA SER A 54 10.80 0.63 21.01
C SER A 54 9.33 0.59 21.43
N TYR A 55 9.06 0.00 22.59
CA TYR A 55 7.73 -0.06 23.19
C TYR A 55 7.18 1.33 23.54
N GLU A 56 8.04 2.20 24.07
CA GLU A 56 7.64 3.58 24.39
C GLU A 56 7.18 4.34 23.16
N MET A 57 7.93 4.26 22.05
CA MET A 57 7.54 4.88 20.79
C MET A 57 6.27 4.25 20.22
N TYR A 58 6.13 2.92 20.28
CA TYR A 58 4.92 2.22 19.87
C TYR A 58 3.68 2.74 20.64
N LYS A 59 3.76 2.84 21.98
CA LYS A 59 2.68 3.37 22.82
C LYS A 59 2.40 4.85 22.57
N ARG A 60 3.43 5.64 22.25
CA ARG A 60 3.24 7.04 21.85
C ARG A 60 2.52 7.15 20.50
N ALA A 61 2.93 6.37 19.51
CA ALA A 61 2.32 6.35 18.18
C ALA A 61 0.86 5.86 18.22
N GLU A 62 0.56 4.87 19.06
CA GLU A 62 -0.79 4.32 19.24
C GLU A 62 -1.81 5.40 19.66
N LYS A 63 -1.40 6.42 20.42
CA LYS A 63 -2.28 7.56 20.80
C LYS A 63 -2.78 8.37 19.60
N PHE A 64 -2.08 8.30 18.47
CA PHE A 64 -2.44 9.00 17.23
C PHE A 64 -3.19 8.09 16.25
N ALA A 65 -3.33 6.79 16.55
CA ALA A 65 -4.06 5.86 15.69
C ALA A 65 -5.54 6.27 15.61
N ARG A 66 -6.02 6.51 14.40
CA ARG A 66 -7.42 6.81 14.12
C ARG A 66 -7.86 6.07 12.88
N ASP A 67 -8.99 5.40 12.97
CA ASP A 67 -9.66 4.86 11.81
C ASP A 67 -10.30 6.01 11.02
N GLY A 68 -10.27 5.92 9.69
CA GLY A 68 -10.91 6.89 8.81
C GLY A 68 -12.43 6.69 8.74
N ARG A 69 -13.07 7.36 7.77
CA ARG A 69 -14.52 7.25 7.55
C ARG A 69 -14.94 6.01 6.75
N GLY A 70 -14.00 5.11 6.45
CA GLY A 70 -14.22 4.00 5.52
C GLY A 70 -14.69 4.48 4.15
N LEU A 71 -15.41 3.60 3.46
CA LEU A 71 -15.95 3.84 2.12
C LEU A 71 -17.43 3.48 2.05
N LYS A 72 -18.20 4.32 1.36
CA LYS A 72 -19.63 4.09 1.09
C LYS A 72 -19.89 3.42 -0.25
N ASN A 73 -18.95 3.50 -1.18
CA ASN A 73 -19.00 2.91 -2.53
C ASN A 73 -17.69 2.15 -2.83
N PRO A 74 -17.42 1.05 -2.13
CA PRO A 74 -16.24 0.25 -2.39
C PRO A 74 -16.29 -0.35 -3.80
N GLN A 75 -15.14 -0.43 -4.46
CA GLN A 75 -14.95 -1.03 -5.78
C GLN A 75 -15.09 -2.56 -5.73
N ILE A 76 -14.79 -3.15 -4.57
CA ILE A 76 -15.00 -4.57 -4.30
C ILE A 76 -16.27 -4.73 -3.46
N GLU A 77 -17.34 -5.22 -4.10
CA GLU A 77 -18.67 -5.39 -3.50
C GLU A 77 -18.88 -6.73 -2.78
N LYS A 78 -17.84 -7.58 -2.74
CA LYS A 78 -17.91 -8.90 -2.08
C LYS A 78 -18.43 -8.77 -0.65
N GLU A 79 -19.43 -9.57 -0.30
CA GLU A 79 -20.08 -9.50 1.01
C GLU A 79 -19.14 -9.91 2.14
N ASN A 80 -18.26 -10.89 1.93
CA ASN A 80 -17.30 -11.34 2.94
C ASN A 80 -15.89 -11.36 2.34
N PRO A 81 -15.23 -10.18 2.20
CA PRO A 81 -13.89 -10.12 1.63
C PRO A 81 -12.85 -10.65 2.61
N VAL A 82 -11.91 -11.44 2.12
CA VAL A 82 -10.81 -12.03 2.87
C VAL A 82 -9.53 -11.27 2.52
N CYS A 83 -9.12 -10.35 3.39
CA CYS A 83 -7.84 -9.66 3.24
C CYS A 83 -6.69 -10.61 3.60
N PRO A 84 -5.61 -10.73 2.79
CA PRO A 84 -5.28 -9.93 1.59
C PRO A 84 -5.65 -10.58 0.24
N PHE A 85 -6.35 -11.71 0.21
CA PHE A 85 -6.64 -12.47 -1.02
C PHE A 85 -7.70 -11.83 -1.93
N ASP A 86 -8.64 -11.08 -1.37
CA ASP A 86 -9.63 -10.28 -2.10
C ASP A 86 -9.18 -8.81 -2.16
N CYS A 87 -7.99 -8.57 -2.71
CA CYS A 87 -7.37 -7.24 -2.73
C CYS A 87 -8.10 -6.28 -3.68
N GLY A 88 -8.10 -5.00 -3.31
CA GLY A 88 -8.92 -3.95 -3.89
C GLY A 88 -9.70 -3.23 -2.79
N LEU A 89 -10.16 -2.03 -3.08
CA LEU A 89 -10.75 -1.16 -2.08
C LEU A 89 -12.18 -1.65 -1.72
N CYS A 90 -12.27 -2.46 -0.67
CA CYS A 90 -13.48 -3.14 -0.19
C CYS A 90 -14.03 -2.55 1.11
N LYS A 91 -15.22 -3.00 1.56
CA LYS A 91 -15.87 -2.51 2.80
C LYS A 91 -15.09 -2.74 4.11
N LYS A 92 -14.05 -3.58 4.12
CA LYS A 92 -13.15 -3.73 5.29
C LYS A 92 -12.10 -2.61 5.39
N HIS A 93 -11.90 -1.82 4.33
CA HIS A 93 -10.98 -0.69 4.37
C HIS A 93 -11.55 0.44 5.21
N LYS A 94 -10.73 0.91 6.14
CA LYS A 94 -11.12 1.92 7.12
C LYS A 94 -10.87 3.36 6.64
N SER A 95 -10.22 3.53 5.51
CA SER A 95 -9.92 4.83 4.90
C SER A 95 -10.17 4.81 3.40
N HIS A 96 -10.36 6.00 2.84
CA HIS A 96 -10.34 6.25 1.39
C HIS A 96 -8.89 6.32 0.89
N THR A 97 -8.70 6.49 -0.41
CA THR A 97 -7.37 6.63 -1.00
C THR A 97 -6.79 8.00 -0.65
N ALA A 98 -5.78 8.03 0.21
CA ALA A 98 -5.13 9.28 0.64
C ALA A 98 -4.19 9.87 -0.44
N LEU A 99 -3.43 9.00 -1.11
CA LEU A 99 -2.57 9.36 -2.25
C LEU A 99 -2.64 8.23 -3.27
N ALA A 100 -3.26 8.52 -4.42
CA ALA A 100 -3.30 7.57 -5.51
C ALA A 100 -1.94 7.53 -6.22
N ASN A 101 -1.43 6.33 -6.51
CA ASN A 101 -0.25 6.17 -7.34
C ASN A 101 -0.68 5.59 -8.68
N ILE A 102 -0.50 6.36 -9.76
CA ILE A 102 -0.82 5.92 -11.11
C ILE A 102 0.48 5.68 -11.88
N ALA A 103 0.68 4.41 -12.23
CA ALA A 103 1.65 3.95 -13.18
C ALA A 103 1.30 4.48 -14.58
N VAL A 104 1.92 5.55 -15.06
CA VAL A 104 1.62 6.05 -16.42
C VAL A 104 2.40 5.28 -17.49
N THR A 105 3.54 4.70 -17.15
CA THR A 105 4.28 3.79 -18.02
C THR A 105 5.22 2.94 -17.18
N ASN A 106 5.58 1.74 -17.61
CA ASN A 106 6.72 1.01 -17.03
C ASN A 106 7.99 1.09 -17.89
N ARG A 107 7.96 1.83 -19.02
CA ARG A 107 9.16 2.16 -19.78
C ARG A 107 10.10 3.00 -18.92
N CYS A 108 11.40 2.73 -18.98
CA CYS A 108 12.42 3.48 -18.25
C CYS A 108 13.71 3.48 -19.07
N ASP A 109 14.42 4.60 -19.06
CA ASP A 109 15.73 4.81 -19.69
C ASP A 109 16.90 4.41 -18.77
N LEU A 110 16.61 4.03 -17.52
CA LEU A 110 17.57 3.50 -16.55
C LEU A 110 17.27 2.04 -16.16
N THR A 111 18.31 1.32 -15.71
CA THR A 111 18.22 -0.08 -15.25
C THR A 111 18.83 -0.24 -13.86
N CYS A 112 18.27 0.45 -12.86
CA CYS A 112 18.78 0.39 -11.49
C CYS A 112 18.68 -1.02 -10.91
N TRP A 113 19.75 -1.52 -10.30
CA TRP A 113 19.84 -2.90 -9.78
C TRP A 113 18.78 -3.25 -8.74
N TYR A 114 18.33 -2.26 -7.96
CA TYR A 114 17.29 -2.41 -6.94
C TYR A 114 15.87 -2.19 -7.47
N CYS A 115 15.69 -1.69 -8.71
CA CYS A 115 14.37 -1.28 -9.22
C CYS A 115 13.56 -2.48 -9.67
N PHE A 116 12.39 -2.70 -9.06
CA PHE A 116 11.47 -3.81 -9.37
C PHE A 116 10.41 -3.48 -10.43
N TYR A 117 10.41 -2.25 -10.96
CA TYR A 117 9.25 -1.69 -11.64
C TYR A 117 9.34 -1.63 -13.18
N PHE A 118 10.55 -1.54 -13.73
CA PHE A 118 10.75 -1.26 -15.16
C PHE A 118 10.41 -2.44 -16.09
N ALA A 119 10.02 -2.13 -17.32
CA ALA A 119 9.48 -3.06 -18.31
C ALA A 119 10.33 -4.31 -18.54
N LYS A 120 11.66 -4.18 -18.67
CA LYS A 120 12.56 -5.32 -18.89
C LYS A 120 12.58 -6.29 -17.70
N ARG A 121 12.37 -5.81 -16.48
CA ARG A 121 12.24 -6.68 -15.30
C ARG A 121 10.85 -7.31 -15.19
N MET A 122 9.82 -6.64 -15.71
CA MET A 122 8.43 -7.12 -15.74
C MET A 122 8.15 -8.08 -16.91
N GLY A 123 8.93 -8.01 -17.99
CA GLY A 123 8.78 -8.84 -19.19
C GLY A 123 7.72 -8.36 -20.19
N TYR A 124 7.06 -7.21 -19.94
CA TYR A 124 6.07 -6.61 -20.84
C TYR A 124 6.02 -5.09 -20.66
N VAL A 125 5.50 -4.38 -21.67
CA VAL A 125 5.25 -2.94 -21.60
C VAL A 125 3.83 -2.70 -21.09
N TYR A 126 3.72 -1.89 -20.05
CA TYR A 126 2.47 -1.38 -19.52
C TYR A 126 2.44 0.13 -19.76
N GLU A 127 1.47 0.58 -20.54
CA GLU A 127 1.29 2.00 -20.85
C GLU A 127 -0.20 2.28 -21.12
N PRO A 128 -0.98 2.72 -20.12
CA PRO A 128 -2.41 2.98 -20.28
C PRO A 128 -2.64 4.15 -21.24
N THR A 129 -3.74 4.11 -21.99
CA THR A 129 -4.16 5.23 -22.85
C THR A 129 -4.65 6.39 -21.99
N LEU A 130 -4.72 7.61 -22.57
CA LEU A 130 -5.33 8.76 -21.89
C LEU A 130 -6.77 8.46 -21.41
N GLY A 131 -7.56 7.74 -22.20
CA GLY A 131 -8.92 7.34 -21.79
C GLY A 131 -8.92 6.45 -20.54
N MET A 132 -8.03 5.46 -20.47
CA MET A 132 -7.88 4.61 -19.29
C MET A 132 -7.41 5.41 -18.07
N ILE A 133 -6.45 6.33 -18.25
CA ILE A 133 -5.97 7.20 -17.17
C ILE A 133 -7.12 8.08 -16.67
N ARG A 134 -7.93 8.66 -17.56
CA ARG A 134 -9.10 9.46 -17.17
C ARG A 134 -10.08 8.63 -16.34
N GLU A 135 -10.38 7.40 -16.77
CA GLU A 135 -11.26 6.50 -16.01
C GLU A 135 -10.72 6.22 -14.61
N MET A 136 -9.40 5.99 -14.47
CA MET A 136 -8.75 5.81 -13.16
C MET A 136 -8.91 7.06 -12.28
N LEU A 137 -8.64 8.25 -12.83
CA LEU A 137 -8.78 9.53 -12.14
C LEU A 137 -10.23 9.77 -11.70
N SER A 138 -11.21 9.59 -12.59
CA SER A 138 -12.62 9.76 -12.27
C SER A 138 -13.09 8.77 -11.20
N LYS A 139 -12.63 7.52 -11.21
CA LYS A 139 -12.92 6.54 -10.15
C LYS A 139 -12.41 7.01 -8.78
N LEU A 140 -11.19 7.52 -8.71
CA LEU A 140 -10.61 8.05 -7.46
C LEU A 140 -11.40 9.26 -6.93
N ARG A 141 -11.86 10.15 -7.82
CA ARG A 141 -12.69 11.29 -7.46
C ARG A 141 -14.13 10.92 -7.11
N SER A 142 -14.59 9.76 -7.53
CA SER A 142 -15.91 9.22 -7.19
C SER A 142 -15.98 8.59 -5.79
N GLU A 143 -14.86 8.39 -5.10
CA GLU A 143 -14.82 7.82 -3.76
C GLU A 143 -15.68 8.63 -2.77
N ARG A 144 -16.45 7.91 -1.94
CA ARG A 144 -17.32 8.49 -0.90
C ARG A 144 -17.00 7.88 0.46
N PRO A 145 -17.07 8.66 1.55
CA PRO A 145 -17.56 10.04 1.61
C PRO A 145 -16.51 11.10 1.29
N VAL A 146 -15.24 10.71 1.13
CA VAL A 146 -14.13 11.63 0.89
C VAL A 146 -13.47 11.22 -0.43
N PRO A 147 -13.58 12.07 -1.47
CA PRO A 147 -12.86 11.87 -2.73
C PRO A 147 -11.34 11.92 -2.54
N CYS A 148 -10.61 11.06 -3.25
CA CYS A 148 -9.14 11.13 -3.28
C CYS A 148 -8.67 12.45 -3.89
N ASN A 149 -7.89 13.25 -3.18
CA ASN A 149 -7.53 14.61 -3.61
C ASN A 149 -6.08 14.78 -4.06
N ALA A 150 -5.25 13.75 -3.91
CA ALA A 150 -3.86 13.75 -4.32
C ALA A 150 -3.52 12.55 -5.20
N VAL A 151 -2.78 12.80 -6.28
CA VAL A 151 -2.28 11.76 -7.19
C VAL A 151 -0.79 11.91 -7.41
N GLN A 152 -0.08 10.79 -7.44
CA GLN A 152 1.32 10.66 -7.85
C GLN A 152 1.39 9.90 -9.17
N LEU A 153 1.85 10.58 -10.20
CA LEU A 153 2.22 9.99 -11.48
C LEU A 153 3.61 9.39 -11.33
N THR A 154 3.71 8.11 -11.63
CA THR A 154 4.95 7.33 -11.45
C THR A 154 5.04 6.26 -12.53
N GLY A 155 6.03 5.39 -12.44
CA GLY A 155 6.23 4.38 -13.45
C GLY A 155 7.62 3.75 -13.42
N GLY A 156 8.09 3.44 -14.62
CA GLY A 156 9.51 3.53 -14.91
C GLY A 156 9.92 5.00 -14.89
N ASN A 157 10.03 5.64 -16.06
CA ASN A 157 10.20 7.08 -16.17
C ASN A 157 9.03 7.71 -16.95
N PRO A 158 8.12 8.44 -16.28
CA PRO A 158 7.03 9.18 -16.94
C PRO A 158 7.47 10.12 -18.07
N GLU A 159 8.70 10.67 -18.02
CA GLU A 159 9.22 11.61 -19.04
C GLU A 159 9.31 10.99 -20.44
N LEU A 160 9.28 9.65 -20.55
CA LEU A 160 9.27 8.94 -21.83
C LEU A 160 7.92 8.98 -22.56
N ARG A 161 6.90 9.57 -21.95
CA ARG A 161 5.58 9.75 -22.57
C ARG A 161 5.46 11.13 -23.20
N GLU A 162 5.20 11.15 -24.50
CA GLU A 162 4.96 12.40 -25.25
C GLU A 162 3.70 13.14 -24.75
N ASP A 163 2.73 12.42 -24.19
CA ASP A 163 1.46 12.93 -23.68
C ASP A 163 1.47 13.19 -22.15
N LEU A 164 2.65 13.30 -21.53
CA LEU A 164 2.78 13.51 -20.07
C LEU A 164 2.08 14.79 -19.61
N ILE A 165 2.22 15.87 -20.37
CA ILE A 165 1.61 17.17 -20.03
C ILE A 165 0.09 17.10 -20.07
N GLU A 166 -0.47 16.37 -21.04
CA GLU A 166 -1.90 16.09 -21.15
C GLU A 166 -2.40 15.32 -19.93
N ILE A 167 -1.66 14.29 -19.48
CA ILE A 167 -2.00 13.54 -18.27
C ILE A 167 -2.03 14.44 -17.03
N ILE A 168 -1.06 15.35 -16.89
CA ILE A 168 -1.01 16.30 -15.76
C ILE A 168 -2.21 17.25 -15.81
N LYS A 169 -2.55 17.80 -16.99
CA LYS A 169 -3.73 18.65 -17.18
C LYS A 169 -5.01 17.90 -16.81
N MET A 170 -5.15 16.65 -17.24
CA MET A 170 -6.30 15.80 -16.89
C MET A 170 -6.47 15.64 -15.38
N CYS A 171 -5.37 15.47 -14.63
CA CYS A 171 -5.45 15.40 -13.16
C CYS A 171 -6.04 16.68 -12.57
N LYS A 172 -5.68 17.86 -13.11
CA LYS A 172 -6.25 19.14 -12.67
C LYS A 172 -7.70 19.31 -13.08
N GLU A 173 -8.07 18.90 -14.29
CA GLU A 173 -9.46 18.93 -14.78
C GLU A 173 -10.41 18.06 -13.94
N GLU A 174 -9.97 16.88 -13.50
CA GLU A 174 -10.76 15.99 -12.63
C GLU A 174 -10.85 16.50 -11.17
N GLY A 175 -10.14 17.60 -10.85
CA GLY A 175 -10.25 18.28 -9.57
C GLY A 175 -9.35 17.71 -8.47
N PHE A 176 -8.16 17.22 -8.82
CA PHE A 176 -7.13 16.90 -7.82
C PHE A 176 -6.43 18.18 -7.32
N ASP A 177 -6.38 18.34 -6.00
CA ASP A 177 -5.71 19.46 -5.35
C ASP A 177 -4.19 19.37 -5.58
N HIS A 178 -3.65 18.17 -5.39
CA HIS A 178 -2.21 17.90 -5.42
C HIS A 178 -1.84 16.87 -6.50
N VAL A 179 -0.89 17.23 -7.36
CA VAL A 179 -0.35 16.34 -8.40
C VAL A 179 1.15 16.23 -8.18
N GLN A 180 1.63 15.02 -7.91
CA GLN A 180 3.04 14.67 -7.80
C GLN A 180 3.49 13.97 -9.08
N LEU A 181 4.73 14.22 -9.46
CA LEU A 181 5.39 13.56 -10.58
C LEU A 181 6.70 12.98 -10.06
N ASN A 182 6.84 11.66 -10.12
CA ASN A 182 8.05 10.95 -9.72
C ASN A 182 8.81 10.52 -10.98
N ILE A 183 9.99 11.11 -11.16
CA ILE A 183 10.86 10.95 -12.34
C ILE A 183 12.30 10.74 -11.89
N ASN A 184 13.15 10.25 -12.79
CA ASN A 184 14.59 10.14 -12.55
C ASN A 184 15.35 11.44 -12.88
N GLY A 185 14.73 12.38 -13.63
CA GLY A 185 15.31 13.67 -13.98
C GLY A 185 16.45 13.58 -14.99
N THR A 186 16.34 12.65 -15.95
CA THR A 186 17.33 12.47 -17.02
C THR A 186 17.09 13.35 -18.25
N TYR A 187 15.95 14.07 -18.29
CA TYR A 187 15.57 14.98 -19.37
C TYR A 187 15.45 16.44 -18.90
#